data_AF-A0A7S0DKV2-F1
#
_entry.id   AF-A0A7S0DKV2-F1
#
_cell.length_a   1.000
_cell.length_b   1.000
_cell.length_c   1.000
_cell.angle_alpha   90.00
_cell.angle_beta   90.00
_cell.angle_gamma   90.00
#
_symmetry.space_group_name_H-M   'P 1'
#
loop_
_entity.id
_entity.type
_entity.pdbx_description
1 polymer ?
#
loop_
_entity_poly.entity_id
_entity_poly.type
_entity_poly.pdbx_seq_one_letter_code
_entity_poly.pdbx_strand_id
1 'polypeptide(L)'
;RCDVFQGCFLWSSLCGGTGSGLGSRLVEELRDDYPRRCILSSMVAPFSRGELPLQHYNTMLCINSHQKASDGIILFQNDMVLKVLESSSPDRNPNLGFQDINQCIAQTLDDLISPSLSPHRRSRAVTRFFKSVSARVSEKRLRGFEMREFVGSVCPLPSAKLVELWSSKGLRVLDKNKTSITWGGEIEMLLKATRNTDSRQRSCLGYQLQLTGPPHALRKFKPQQSMSSITRRLKCVKWNPYPGDLKLISRPVSREGRNQTGLLSVNRTALAGYLEGVKKKAED
;
A
#
# COMPACT_ATOMS: atom_id res chain seq x y z
N ARG A 1 3.60 24.37 -13.23
CA ARG A 1 5.07 24.39 -13.02
C ARG A 1 5.31 24.21 -11.52
N CYS A 2 6.13 23.25 -11.11
CA CYS A 2 6.44 23.00 -9.69
C CYS A 2 7.68 23.80 -9.27
N ASP A 3 7.73 24.26 -8.01
CA ASP A 3 8.90 24.96 -7.48
C ASP A 3 10.07 24.00 -7.21
N VAL A 4 9.76 22.81 -6.68
CA VAL A 4 10.73 21.73 -6.42
C VAL A 4 10.15 20.38 -6.82
N PHE A 5 10.81 19.70 -7.75
CA PHE A 5 10.45 18.34 -8.12
C PHE A 5 10.99 17.33 -7.08
N GLN A 6 10.10 16.71 -6.31
CA GLN A 6 10.47 15.73 -5.28
C GLN A 6 10.55 14.30 -5.83
N GLY A 7 9.73 13.99 -6.82
CA GLY A 7 9.59 12.67 -7.40
C GLY A 7 8.29 12.55 -8.20
N CYS A 8 8.06 11.39 -8.79
CA CYS A 8 6.86 11.11 -9.58
C CYS A 8 6.19 9.80 -9.15
N PHE A 9 4.86 9.80 -9.26
CA PHE A 9 4.04 8.60 -9.18
C PHE A 9 3.65 8.19 -10.59
N LEU A 10 4.01 6.97 -10.98
CA LEU A 10 3.63 6.40 -12.27
C LEU A 10 2.52 5.38 -12.07
N TRP A 11 1.38 5.57 -12.73
CA TRP A 11 0.29 4.60 -12.75
C TRP A 11 0.27 3.88 -14.10
N SER A 12 0.35 2.55 -14.08
CA SER A 12 0.34 1.74 -15.30
C SER A 12 -0.31 0.38 -15.07
N SER A 13 -0.70 -0.30 -16.15
CA SER A 13 -1.12 -1.70 -16.13
C SER A 13 0.02 -2.59 -16.61
N LEU A 14 0.12 -3.80 -16.05
CA LEU A 14 1.18 -4.74 -16.39
C LEU A 14 0.95 -5.47 -17.72
N CYS A 15 -0.31 -5.57 -18.14
CA CYS A 15 -0.72 -6.44 -19.23
C CYS A 15 -1.07 -5.70 -20.54
N GLY A 16 -1.54 -4.46 -20.46
CA GLY A 16 -2.02 -3.73 -21.64
C GLY A 16 -0.85 -3.32 -22.55
N GLY A 17 -1.00 -3.46 -23.87
CA GLY A 17 0.07 -3.12 -24.82
C GLY A 17 0.60 -1.69 -24.66
N THR A 18 -0.30 -0.72 -24.47
CA THR A 18 0.08 0.67 -24.21
C THR A 18 0.60 0.87 -22.79
N GLY A 19 -0.10 0.37 -21.77
CA GLY A 19 0.26 0.58 -20.37
C GLY A 19 1.60 -0.04 -19.97
N SER A 20 1.90 -1.23 -20.50
CA SER A 20 3.15 -1.94 -20.25
C SER A 20 4.30 -1.45 -21.11
N GLY A 21 4.08 -1.22 -22.41
CA GLY A 21 5.12 -0.76 -23.34
C GLY A 21 5.52 0.70 -23.10
N LEU A 22 4.56 1.63 -23.20
CA LEU A 22 4.83 3.06 -22.97
C LEU A 22 5.25 3.32 -21.52
N GLY A 23 4.63 2.64 -20.55
CA GLY A 23 4.97 2.77 -19.13
C GLY A 23 6.42 2.36 -18.85
N SER A 24 6.90 1.29 -19.47
CA SER A 24 8.29 0.82 -19.33
C SER A 24 9.28 1.82 -19.93
N ARG A 25 9.01 2.36 -21.12
CA ARG A 25 9.88 3.38 -21.69
C ARG A 25 9.86 4.66 -20.86
N LEU A 26 8.69 5.09 -20.41
CA LEU A 26 8.53 6.31 -19.63
C LEU A 26 9.27 6.24 -18.29
N VAL A 27 9.26 5.09 -17.59
CA VAL A 27 10.00 4.97 -16.32
C VAL A 27 11.52 5.00 -16.53
N GLU A 28 12.00 4.46 -17.64
CA GLU A 28 13.42 4.50 -18.03
C GLU A 28 13.85 5.94 -18.34
N GLU A 29 13.12 6.64 -19.20
CA GLU A 29 13.37 8.06 -19.53
C GLU A 29 13.32 8.95 -18.28
N LEU A 30 12.32 8.76 -17.42
CA LEU A 30 12.22 9.51 -16.16
C LEU A 30 13.39 9.23 -15.22
N ARG A 31 13.94 8.01 -15.22
CA ARG A 31 15.10 7.68 -14.41
C ARG A 31 16.37 8.31 -14.98
N ASP A 32 16.50 8.34 -16.30
CA ASP A 32 17.65 8.94 -16.99
C ASP A 32 17.66 10.47 -16.81
N ASP A 33 16.51 11.13 -16.96
CA ASP A 33 16.37 12.59 -16.75
C ASP A 33 16.48 12.98 -15.27
N TYR A 34 15.95 12.15 -14.36
CA TYR A 34 15.85 12.45 -12.93
C TYR A 34 16.44 11.36 -12.02
N PRO A 35 17.76 11.07 -12.10
CA PRO A 35 18.37 9.92 -11.45
C PRO A 35 18.27 9.94 -9.93
N ARG A 36 18.28 11.14 -9.32
CA ARG A 36 18.23 11.34 -7.86
C ARG A 36 16.83 11.43 -7.29
N ARG A 37 15.78 11.44 -8.11
CA ARG A 37 14.40 11.68 -7.66
C ARG A 37 13.71 10.35 -7.38
N CYS A 38 12.75 10.38 -6.45
CA CYS A 38 12.03 9.16 -6.09
C CYS A 38 10.99 8.86 -7.16
N ILE A 39 11.03 7.67 -7.73
CA ILE A 39 10.01 7.18 -8.67
C ILE A 39 9.26 6.06 -7.98
N LEU A 40 7.94 6.22 -7.83
CA LEU A 40 7.07 5.16 -7.31
C LEU A 40 6.11 4.71 -8.39
N SER A 41 6.13 3.42 -8.73
CA SER A 41 5.26 2.86 -9.75
C SER A 41 4.12 2.10 -9.07
N SER A 42 2.88 2.44 -9.39
CA SER A 42 1.71 1.71 -8.94
C SER A 42 1.08 0.99 -10.13
N MET A 43 1.04 -0.32 -10.03
CA MET A 43 0.77 -1.23 -11.12
C MET A 43 -0.42 -2.11 -10.84
N VAL A 44 -1.25 -2.29 -11.86
CA VAL A 44 -2.37 -3.24 -11.81
C VAL A 44 -1.97 -4.51 -12.58
N ALA A 45 -2.00 -5.63 -11.88
CA ALA A 45 -1.72 -6.96 -12.39
C ALA A 45 -2.99 -7.60 -12.98
N PRO A 46 -2.89 -8.32 -14.12
CA PRO A 46 -4.03 -8.93 -14.77
C PRO A 46 -4.63 -10.06 -13.93
N PHE A 47 -5.85 -10.50 -14.29
CA PHE A 47 -6.43 -11.71 -13.72
C PHE A 47 -5.65 -12.97 -14.13
N SER A 48 -5.51 -13.89 -13.18
CA SER A 48 -4.87 -15.19 -13.39
C SER A 48 -5.59 -16.07 -14.40
N ARG A 49 -6.89 -15.78 -14.67
CA ARG A 49 -7.73 -16.50 -15.65
C ARG A 49 -7.37 -16.21 -17.11
N GLY A 50 -6.62 -15.14 -17.40
CA GLY A 50 -6.32 -14.74 -18.77
C GLY A 50 -7.28 -13.67 -19.29
N GLU A 51 -6.79 -12.45 -19.48
CA GLU A 51 -7.49 -11.39 -20.22
C GLU A 51 -6.95 -11.26 -21.65
N LEU A 52 -5.63 -11.44 -21.84
CA LEU A 52 -4.96 -11.39 -23.14
C LEU A 52 -4.01 -12.59 -23.32
N PRO A 53 -3.81 -13.09 -24.56
CA PRO A 53 -2.91 -14.22 -24.82
C PRO A 53 -1.47 -13.96 -24.37
N LEU A 54 -0.97 -12.73 -24.55
CA LEU A 54 0.41 -12.34 -24.26
C LEU A 54 0.57 -11.68 -22.88
N GLN A 55 -0.42 -11.80 -22.00
CA GLN A 55 -0.44 -11.05 -20.74
C GLN A 55 0.75 -11.35 -19.83
N HIS A 56 1.19 -12.61 -19.79
CA HIS A 56 2.26 -13.07 -18.90
C HIS A 56 3.62 -12.58 -19.38
N TYR A 57 3.86 -12.60 -20.69
CA TYR A 57 5.03 -12.01 -21.34
C TYR A 57 5.11 -10.50 -21.11
N ASN A 58 4.03 -9.77 -21.40
CA ASN A 58 3.98 -8.32 -21.19
C ASN A 58 4.23 -7.95 -19.72
N THR A 59 3.64 -8.72 -18.79
CA THR A 59 3.84 -8.52 -17.35
C THR A 59 5.30 -8.70 -16.96
N MET A 60 5.96 -9.78 -17.40
CA MET A 60 7.36 -10.05 -17.08
C MET A 60 8.31 -8.97 -17.61
N LEU A 61 8.14 -8.56 -18.86
CA LEU A 61 8.96 -7.50 -19.47
C LEU A 61 8.74 -6.15 -18.77
N CYS A 62 7.48 -5.80 -18.51
CA CYS A 62 7.12 -4.56 -17.83
C CYS A 62 7.70 -4.49 -16.42
N ILE A 63 7.55 -5.56 -15.64
CA ILE A 63 8.10 -5.63 -14.29
C ILE A 63 9.63 -5.51 -14.32
N ASN A 64 10.32 -6.15 -15.27
CA ASN A 64 11.77 -6.04 -15.38
C ASN A 64 12.25 -4.60 -15.60
N SER A 65 11.64 -3.85 -16.53
CA SER A 65 12.00 -2.44 -16.77
C SER A 65 11.77 -1.58 -15.52
N HIS A 66 10.61 -1.72 -14.88
CA HIS A 66 10.32 -0.95 -13.66
C HIS A 66 11.15 -1.41 -12.45
N GLN A 67 11.52 -2.69 -12.40
CA GLN A 67 12.43 -3.24 -11.40
C GLN A 67 13.85 -2.71 -11.56
N LYS A 68 14.22 -2.15 -12.72
CA LYS A 68 15.49 -1.43 -12.88
C LYS A 68 15.34 0.06 -12.60
N ALA A 69 14.28 0.68 -13.08
CA ALA A 69 14.13 2.14 -13.10
C ALA A 69 13.31 2.74 -11.94
N SER A 70 12.46 2.00 -11.22
CA SER A 70 11.62 2.54 -10.13
C SER A 70 12.27 2.38 -8.76
N ASP A 71 12.00 3.25 -7.77
CA ASP A 71 12.51 3.05 -6.39
C ASP A 71 11.59 2.12 -5.57
N GLY A 72 10.32 2.04 -5.94
CA GLY A 72 9.33 1.17 -5.30
C GLY A 72 8.17 0.87 -6.24
N ILE A 73 7.69 -0.37 -6.18
CA ILE A 73 6.61 -0.85 -7.03
C ILE A 73 5.46 -1.31 -6.14
N ILE A 74 4.37 -0.57 -6.17
CA ILE A 74 3.10 -0.98 -5.57
C ILE A 74 2.39 -1.88 -6.57
N LEU A 75 2.08 -3.11 -6.17
CA LEU A 75 1.39 -4.08 -7.01
C LEU A 75 -0.03 -4.32 -6.49
N PHE A 76 -1.01 -4.05 -7.35
CA PHE A 76 -2.41 -4.39 -7.15
C PHE A 76 -2.77 -5.60 -7.99
N GLN A 77 -3.05 -6.74 -7.36
CA GLN A 77 -3.48 -7.95 -8.06
C GLN A 77 -5.00 -7.98 -8.14
N ASN A 78 -5.56 -7.96 -9.36
CA ASN A 78 -7.01 -7.95 -9.56
C ASN A 78 -7.70 -9.15 -8.88
N ASP A 79 -7.13 -10.35 -8.95
CA ASP A 79 -7.66 -11.54 -8.28
C ASP A 79 -7.77 -11.36 -6.75
N MET A 80 -6.77 -10.71 -6.14
CA MET A 80 -6.72 -10.54 -4.69
C MET A 80 -7.68 -9.45 -4.23
N VAL A 81 -7.73 -8.33 -4.97
CA VAL A 81 -8.67 -7.25 -4.69
C VAL A 81 -10.11 -7.77 -4.84
N LEU A 82 -10.40 -8.53 -5.89
CA LEU A 82 -11.72 -9.12 -6.12
C LEU A 82 -12.12 -10.09 -5.01
N LYS A 83 -11.26 -11.05 -4.64
CA LYS A 83 -11.53 -12.00 -3.53
C LYS A 83 -11.83 -11.28 -2.21
N VAL A 84 -11.08 -10.21 -1.94
CA VAL A 84 -11.27 -9.44 -0.72
C VAL A 84 -12.59 -8.65 -0.77
N LEU A 85 -12.92 -8.04 -1.92
CA LEU A 85 -14.21 -7.37 -2.13
C LEU A 85 -15.38 -8.35 -1.98
N GLU A 86 -15.31 -9.53 -2.60
CA GLU A 86 -16.29 -10.62 -2.44
C GLU A 86 -16.49 -11.00 -0.97
N SER A 87 -15.40 -11.16 -0.22
CA SER A 87 -15.46 -11.49 1.21
C SER A 87 -16.01 -10.36 2.09
N SER A 88 -15.93 -9.12 1.62
CA SER A 88 -16.40 -7.93 2.32
C SER A 88 -17.84 -7.55 1.96
N SER A 89 -18.37 -8.07 0.86
CA SER A 89 -19.71 -7.76 0.36
C SER A 89 -20.80 -8.40 1.24
N PRO A 90 -21.79 -7.64 1.73
CA PRO A 90 -22.87 -8.18 2.57
C PRO A 90 -23.75 -9.19 1.83
N ASP A 91 -24.08 -8.91 0.56
CA ASP A 91 -25.04 -9.72 -0.22
C ASP A 91 -24.39 -10.78 -1.13
N ARG A 92 -23.06 -10.98 -1.03
CA ARG A 92 -22.28 -11.85 -1.96
C ARG A 92 -22.69 -11.67 -3.42
N ASN A 93 -22.83 -10.42 -3.87
CA ASN A 93 -23.27 -10.14 -5.24
C ASN A 93 -22.28 -10.75 -6.25
N PRO A 94 -22.76 -11.60 -7.18
CA PRO A 94 -21.90 -12.22 -8.19
C PRO A 94 -21.45 -11.24 -9.29
N ASN A 95 -22.00 -10.02 -9.31
CA ASN A 95 -21.76 -9.00 -10.34
C ASN A 95 -20.68 -7.97 -9.96
N LEU A 96 -19.69 -8.36 -9.14
CA LEU A 96 -18.56 -7.48 -8.84
C LEU A 96 -17.73 -7.24 -10.11
N GLY A 97 -17.65 -5.98 -10.51
CA GLY A 97 -17.05 -5.58 -11.78
C GLY A 97 -15.70 -4.85 -11.62
N PHE A 98 -15.12 -4.48 -12.75
CA PHE A 98 -13.90 -3.64 -12.79
C PHE A 98 -14.07 -2.29 -12.10
N GLN A 99 -15.29 -1.74 -12.09
CA GLN A 99 -15.58 -0.46 -11.45
C GLN A 99 -15.34 -0.51 -9.93
N ASP A 100 -15.76 -1.59 -9.27
CA ASP A 100 -15.58 -1.77 -7.83
C ASP A 100 -14.11 -1.97 -7.46
N ILE A 101 -13.39 -2.75 -8.28
CA ILE A 101 -11.94 -2.94 -8.14
C ILE A 101 -11.20 -1.60 -8.27
N ASN A 102 -11.51 -0.84 -9.32
CA ASN A 102 -10.89 0.47 -9.55
C ASN A 102 -11.24 1.46 -8.43
N GLN A 103 -12.47 1.43 -7.92
CA GLN A 103 -12.86 2.26 -6.78
C GLN A 103 -12.09 1.88 -5.50
N CYS A 104 -11.89 0.59 -5.25
CA CYS A 104 -11.08 0.10 -4.14
C CYS A 104 -9.61 0.55 -4.25
N ILE A 105 -9.02 0.40 -5.44
CA ILE A 105 -7.64 0.84 -5.71
C ILE A 105 -7.52 2.36 -5.55
N ALA A 106 -8.45 3.13 -6.12
CA ALA A 106 -8.45 4.59 -6.03
C ALA A 106 -8.55 5.07 -4.57
N GLN A 107 -9.42 4.47 -3.75
CA GLN A 107 -9.52 4.80 -2.32
C GLN A 107 -8.26 4.41 -1.53
N THR A 108 -7.59 3.32 -1.92
CA THR A 108 -6.33 2.90 -1.32
C THR A 108 -5.20 3.89 -1.64
N LEU A 109 -5.13 4.34 -2.88
CA LEU A 109 -4.17 5.35 -3.32
C LEU A 109 -4.47 6.74 -2.71
N ASP A 110 -5.75 7.12 -2.58
CA ASP A 110 -6.13 8.32 -1.83
C ASP A 110 -5.59 8.22 -0.41
N ASP A 111 -5.84 7.15 0.34
CA ASP A 111 -5.32 7.03 1.70
C ASP A 111 -3.80 7.18 1.82
N LEU A 112 -3.04 6.72 0.82
CA LEU A 112 -1.59 6.87 0.76
C LEU A 112 -1.16 8.33 0.51
N ILE A 113 -1.79 8.99 -0.46
CA ILE A 113 -1.34 10.29 -0.99
C ILE A 113 -1.96 11.46 -0.23
N SER A 114 -3.20 11.32 0.20
CA SER A 114 -3.98 12.38 0.86
C SER A 114 -3.21 13.10 2.01
N PRO A 115 -2.37 12.45 2.84
CA PRO A 115 -1.55 13.13 3.84
C PRO A 115 -0.52 14.13 3.29
N SER A 116 -0.08 14.00 2.03
CA SER A 116 0.77 14.99 1.36
C SER A 116 -0.01 16.21 0.88
N LEU A 117 -1.29 16.03 0.51
CA LEU A 117 -2.13 17.06 -0.10
C LEU A 117 -2.76 18.01 0.92
N SER A 118 -3.05 17.55 2.14
CA SER A 118 -3.65 18.41 3.18
C SER A 118 -2.57 19.25 3.89
N PRO A 119 -2.70 20.59 3.96
CA PRO A 119 -1.77 21.43 4.72
C PRO A 119 -1.82 20.99 6.19
N HIS A 120 -0.73 20.38 6.62
CA HIS A 120 -0.60 19.76 7.93
C HIS A 120 -0.74 20.85 9.01
N ARG A 121 -1.96 21.08 9.54
CA ARG A 121 -2.11 21.86 10.78
C ARG A 121 -1.50 21.03 11.89
N ARG A 122 -0.22 21.31 12.21
CA ARG A 122 0.50 20.79 13.38
C ARG A 122 -0.36 21.00 14.61
N SER A 123 -1.14 19.98 14.99
CA SER A 123 -1.83 20.03 16.27
C SER A 123 -0.77 19.84 17.35
N ARG A 124 -0.28 20.95 17.91
CA ARG A 124 0.73 20.99 18.98
C ARG A 124 0.35 20.05 20.14
N ALA A 125 -0.94 19.82 20.37
CA ALA A 125 -1.47 18.93 21.38
C ALA A 125 -1.27 17.43 21.07
N VAL A 126 -1.26 17.03 19.79
CA VAL A 126 -0.96 15.66 19.35
C VAL A 126 0.54 15.41 19.44
N THR A 127 1.35 16.36 18.96
CA THR A 127 2.81 16.28 19.05
C THR A 127 3.30 16.19 20.49
N ARG A 128 2.74 16.99 21.42
CA ARG A 128 3.09 16.93 22.84
C ARG A 128 2.70 15.60 23.49
N PHE A 129 1.51 15.08 23.19
CA PHE A 129 1.06 13.78 23.71
C PHE A 129 1.96 12.64 23.23
N PHE A 130 2.34 12.61 21.96
CA PHE A 130 3.19 11.54 21.46
C PHE A 130 4.64 11.65 21.93
N LYS A 131 5.17 12.87 22.09
CA LYS A 131 6.46 13.09 22.76
C LYS A 131 6.45 12.63 24.22
N SER A 132 5.33 12.78 24.94
CA SER A 132 5.21 12.35 26.34
C SER A 132 4.97 10.84 26.50
N VAL A 133 4.28 10.19 25.56
CA VAL A 133 3.95 8.75 25.64
C VAL A 133 5.10 7.86 25.17
N SER A 134 5.99 8.35 24.30
CA SER A 134 7.20 7.61 23.94
C SER A 134 8.28 8.55 23.45
N ALA A 135 9.38 8.61 24.21
CA ALA A 135 10.61 9.33 23.88
C ALA A 135 11.23 8.89 22.53
N ARG A 136 10.74 7.78 21.94
CA ARG A 136 11.15 7.25 20.61
C ARG A 136 10.16 7.57 19.49
N VAL A 137 9.07 8.32 19.72
CA VAL A 137 8.23 8.84 18.61
C VAL A 137 9.00 9.96 17.94
N SER A 138 9.88 9.58 17.00
CA SER A 138 10.62 10.49 16.15
C SER A 138 9.64 11.46 15.47
N GLU A 139 10.00 12.74 15.41
CA GLU A 139 9.23 13.80 14.73
C GLU A 139 8.87 13.47 13.28
N LYS A 140 9.58 12.51 12.68
CA LYS A 140 9.30 11.91 11.36
C LYS A 140 7.88 11.34 11.23
N ARG A 141 7.32 10.74 12.29
CA ARG A 141 5.99 10.09 12.26
C ARG A 141 4.79 11.05 12.12
N LEU A 142 5.04 12.36 12.23
CA LEU A 142 4.06 13.45 12.14
C LEU A 142 4.25 14.31 10.89
N ARG A 143 5.14 13.91 9.96
CA ARG A 143 5.28 14.58 8.67
C ARG A 143 4.25 14.02 7.68
N GLY A 144 3.96 14.81 6.63
CA GLY A 144 3.14 14.36 5.51
C GLY A 144 3.75 13.15 4.79
N PHE A 145 3.05 12.65 3.78
CA PHE A 145 3.55 11.54 3.00
C PHE A 145 4.74 11.99 2.12
N GLU A 146 5.93 11.44 2.39
CA GLU A 146 7.13 11.57 1.55
C GLU A 146 7.46 10.21 0.92
N MET A 147 7.57 10.15 -0.41
CA MET A 147 7.80 8.90 -1.16
C MET A 147 9.08 8.18 -0.72
N ARG A 148 10.19 8.92 -0.53
CA ARG A 148 11.47 8.33 -0.15
C ARG A 148 11.42 7.68 1.24
N GLU A 149 10.71 8.30 2.18
CA GLU A 149 10.53 7.73 3.51
C GLU A 149 9.63 6.48 3.45
N PHE A 150 8.57 6.53 2.65
CA PHE A 150 7.72 5.35 2.39
C PHE A 150 8.56 4.18 1.86
N VAL A 151 9.32 4.38 0.78
CA VAL A 151 10.19 3.35 0.20
C VAL A 151 11.21 2.86 1.22
N GLY A 152 11.91 3.76 1.94
CA GLY A 152 12.90 3.37 2.94
C GLY A 152 12.33 2.58 4.12
N SER A 153 11.04 2.76 4.44
CA SER A 153 10.38 2.02 5.52
C SER A 153 9.87 0.64 5.09
N VAL A 154 9.43 0.49 3.84
CA VAL A 154 8.79 -0.73 3.33
C VAL A 154 9.76 -1.62 2.55
N CYS A 155 10.75 -1.03 1.89
CA CYS A 155 11.73 -1.72 1.03
C CYS A 155 13.12 -1.67 1.67
N PRO A 156 13.47 -2.63 2.55
CA PRO A 156 14.79 -2.66 3.17
C PRO A 156 15.92 -3.09 2.21
N LEU A 157 15.57 -3.74 1.10
CA LEU A 157 16.50 -4.23 0.09
C LEU A 157 16.15 -3.63 -1.28
N PRO A 158 17.14 -3.16 -2.06
CA PRO A 158 16.88 -2.57 -3.37
C PRO A 158 16.35 -3.60 -4.39
N SER A 159 16.69 -4.88 -4.22
CA SER A 159 16.18 -5.98 -5.04
C SER A 159 14.74 -6.38 -4.71
N ALA A 160 14.26 -6.10 -3.50
CA ALA A 160 12.92 -6.46 -3.05
C ALA A 160 12.09 -5.19 -2.80
N LYS A 161 11.61 -4.57 -3.88
CA LYS A 161 10.88 -3.31 -3.84
C LYS A 161 9.40 -3.41 -4.22
N LEU A 162 8.86 -4.63 -4.24
CA LEU A 162 7.44 -4.89 -4.49
C LEU A 162 6.64 -4.76 -3.18
N VAL A 163 5.52 -4.04 -3.25
CA VAL A 163 4.70 -3.67 -2.09
C VAL A 163 3.23 -3.92 -2.38
N GLU A 164 2.54 -4.57 -1.44
CA GLU A 164 1.08 -4.64 -1.40
C GLU A 164 0.54 -3.50 -0.53
N LEU A 165 -0.55 -2.88 -0.98
CA LEU A 165 -1.28 -1.87 -0.21
C LEU A 165 -2.69 -2.36 0.13
N TRP A 166 -3.08 -2.17 1.39
CA TRP A 166 -4.42 -2.46 1.88
C TRP A 166 -4.96 -1.27 2.66
N SER A 167 -6.07 -0.69 2.20
CA SER A 167 -6.75 0.41 2.89
C SER A 167 -8.11 -0.02 3.43
N SER A 168 -8.40 0.40 4.66
CA SER A 168 -9.73 0.29 5.27
C SER A 168 -10.83 0.99 4.47
N LYS A 169 -10.56 2.10 3.76
CA LYS A 169 -11.52 2.74 2.87
C LYS A 169 -11.84 1.82 1.70
N GLY A 170 -10.80 1.34 1.00
CA GLY A 170 -10.94 0.43 -0.14
C GLY A 170 -11.68 -0.86 0.23
N LEU A 171 -11.43 -1.41 1.41
CA LEU A 171 -12.12 -2.60 1.93
C LEU A 171 -13.61 -2.35 2.29
N ARG A 172 -14.03 -1.09 2.41
CA ARG A 172 -15.39 -0.65 2.77
C ARG A 172 -16.13 0.02 1.61
N VAL A 173 -15.65 -0.17 0.38
CA VAL A 173 -16.34 0.31 -0.82
C VAL A 173 -17.77 -0.23 -0.86
N LEU A 174 -17.92 -1.52 -0.58
CA LEU A 174 -19.19 -2.25 -0.69
C LEU A 174 -20.01 -2.23 0.61
N ASP A 175 -19.36 -2.37 1.77
CA ASP A 175 -20.03 -2.37 3.08
C ASP A 175 -19.88 -0.99 3.76
N LYS A 176 -20.80 -0.08 3.44
CA LYS A 176 -20.83 1.28 4.01
C LYS A 176 -21.21 1.32 5.49
N ASN A 177 -21.80 0.25 6.02
CA ASN A 177 -22.37 0.19 7.36
C ASN A 177 -21.36 -0.34 8.40
N LYS A 178 -20.34 -1.06 7.96
CA LYS A 178 -19.26 -1.59 8.80
C LYS A 178 -18.30 -0.49 9.25
N THR A 179 -18.68 0.26 10.28
CA THR A 179 -17.77 1.18 10.97
C THR A 179 -17.04 0.43 12.07
N SER A 180 -15.74 0.18 11.90
CA SER A 180 -14.93 -0.23 13.05
C SER A 180 -14.62 1.01 13.87
N ILE A 181 -15.11 1.07 15.10
CA ILE A 181 -14.92 2.22 16.00
C ILE A 181 -13.52 2.18 16.64
N THR A 182 -12.85 1.01 16.65
CA THR A 182 -11.58 0.80 17.34
C THR A 182 -10.43 0.54 16.37
N TRP A 183 -9.26 1.10 16.67
CA TRP A 183 -8.02 0.83 15.93
C TRP A 183 -7.63 -0.65 15.91
N GLY A 184 -7.99 -1.41 16.94
CA GLY A 184 -7.80 -2.86 16.96
C GLY A 184 -8.56 -3.54 15.82
N GLY A 185 -9.85 -3.23 15.67
CA GLY A 185 -10.68 -3.78 14.60
C GLY A 185 -10.23 -3.35 13.20
N GLU A 186 -9.77 -2.11 13.03
CA GLU A 186 -9.15 -1.64 11.77
C GLU A 186 -7.92 -2.47 11.40
N ILE A 187 -6.99 -2.64 12.34
CA ILE A 187 -5.78 -3.44 12.13
C ILE A 187 -6.12 -4.89 11.83
N GLU A 188 -7.11 -5.47 12.53
CA GLU A 188 -7.54 -6.84 12.26
C GLU A 188 -8.17 -7.01 10.88
N MET A 189 -8.95 -6.02 10.42
CA MET A 189 -9.51 -6.00 9.07
C MET A 189 -8.40 -5.99 8.01
N LEU A 190 -7.41 -5.10 8.17
CA LEU A 190 -6.26 -5.02 7.26
C LEU A 190 -5.45 -6.32 7.26
N LEU A 191 -5.17 -6.89 8.43
CA LEU A 191 -4.44 -8.16 8.55
C LEU A 191 -5.22 -9.35 7.95
N LYS A 192 -6.56 -9.34 8.01
CA LYS A 192 -7.40 -10.36 7.35
C LYS A 192 -7.31 -10.25 5.84
N ALA A 193 -7.37 -9.02 5.29
CA ALA A 193 -7.18 -8.79 3.85
C ALA A 193 -5.81 -9.30 3.37
N THR A 194 -4.74 -9.03 4.12
CA THR A 194 -3.40 -9.57 3.84
C THR A 194 -3.31 -11.09 3.99
N ARG A 195 -4.18 -11.73 4.78
CA ARG A 195 -4.15 -13.18 4.99
C ARG A 195 -4.83 -13.97 3.89
N ASN A 196 -5.83 -13.41 3.22
CA ASN A 196 -6.55 -14.09 2.13
C ASN A 196 -5.69 -14.24 0.86
N THR A 197 -4.52 -13.61 0.80
CA THR A 197 -3.60 -13.64 -0.34
C THR A 197 -2.54 -14.77 -0.27
N ASP A 198 -2.98 -16.03 -0.24
CA ASP A 198 -2.21 -17.24 -0.62
C ASP A 198 -1.24 -17.93 0.39
N SER A 199 -1.32 -19.26 0.49
CA SER A 199 -1.13 -20.10 1.69
C SER A 199 0.30 -20.63 1.97
N ARG A 200 1.33 -20.24 1.21
CA ARG A 200 2.70 -20.77 1.39
C ARG A 200 3.60 -19.84 2.22
N GLN A 201 4.58 -20.43 2.92
CA GLN A 201 5.49 -19.83 3.91
C GLN A 201 5.74 -18.33 3.70
N ARG A 202 5.15 -17.53 4.60
CA ARG A 202 5.11 -16.07 4.52
C ARG A 202 6.18 -15.49 5.44
N SER A 203 7.03 -14.62 4.90
CA SER A 203 7.77 -13.68 5.70
C SER A 203 7.60 -12.26 5.15
N CYS A 204 7.42 -11.32 6.08
CA CYS A 204 7.35 -9.90 5.75
C CYS A 204 8.76 -9.29 5.89
N LEU A 205 9.22 -8.61 4.85
CA LEU A 205 10.52 -7.95 4.82
C LEU A 205 10.45 -6.60 5.55
N GLY A 206 9.38 -5.86 5.31
CA GLY A 206 9.08 -4.58 5.93
C GLY A 206 7.61 -4.21 5.76
N TYR A 207 7.08 -3.44 6.68
CA TYR A 207 5.71 -2.92 6.60
C TYR A 207 5.63 -1.51 7.16
N GLN A 208 4.69 -0.73 6.63
CA GLN A 208 4.33 0.58 7.15
C GLN A 208 2.83 0.61 7.44
N LEU A 209 2.48 0.91 8.69
CA LEU A 209 1.11 1.16 9.10
C LEU A 209 0.87 2.67 9.17
N GLN A 210 -0.11 3.14 8.42
CA GLN A 210 -0.56 4.51 8.44
C GLN A 210 -1.98 4.58 9.01
N LEU A 211 -2.14 5.29 10.13
CA LEU A 211 -3.45 5.51 10.75
C LEU A 211 -3.83 6.98 10.64
N THR A 212 -4.99 7.23 10.05
CA THR A 212 -5.52 8.56 9.81
C THR A 212 -6.82 8.73 10.58
N GLY A 213 -6.91 9.74 11.44
CA GLY A 213 -8.15 10.01 12.15
C GLY A 213 -8.10 11.21 13.08
N PRO A 214 -9.17 11.46 13.85
CA PRO A 214 -9.23 12.62 14.72
C PRO A 214 -8.29 12.46 15.91
N PRO A 215 -7.81 13.58 16.49
CA PRO A 215 -6.79 13.56 17.53
C PRO A 215 -7.23 12.82 18.79
N HIS A 216 -8.53 12.83 19.14
CA HIS A 216 -9.05 12.09 20.29
C HIS A 216 -8.99 10.57 20.10
N ALA A 217 -9.17 10.07 18.87
CA ALA A 217 -9.08 8.65 18.57
C ALA A 217 -7.62 8.19 18.54
N LEU A 218 -6.72 9.00 17.97
CA LEU A 218 -5.29 8.70 17.92
C LEU A 218 -4.66 8.59 19.32
N ARG A 219 -5.14 9.36 20.30
CA ARG A 219 -4.68 9.26 21.70
C ARG A 219 -4.97 7.92 22.37
N LYS A 220 -6.03 7.23 21.94
CA LYS A 220 -6.41 5.91 22.48
C LYS A 220 -5.56 4.78 21.91
N PHE A 221 -4.79 5.04 20.85
CA PHE A 221 -3.96 4.03 20.21
C PHE A 221 -2.72 3.72 21.08
N LYS A 222 -2.41 2.43 21.24
CA LYS A 222 -1.22 1.93 21.97
C LYS A 222 -0.18 1.38 20.99
N PRO A 223 0.79 2.19 20.53
CA PRO A 223 1.68 1.81 19.43
C PRO A 223 2.51 0.56 19.67
N GLN A 224 3.12 0.42 20.85
CA GLN A 224 4.05 -0.70 21.13
C GLN A 224 3.36 -2.07 21.11
N GLN A 225 2.18 -2.15 21.73
CA GLN A 225 1.38 -3.39 21.77
C GLN A 225 0.84 -3.76 20.39
N SER A 226 0.32 -2.78 19.64
CA SER A 226 -0.20 -3.02 18.29
C SER A 226 0.91 -3.41 17.32
N MET A 227 2.06 -2.73 17.35
CA MET A 227 3.18 -3.02 16.44
C MET A 227 3.80 -4.40 16.70
N SER A 228 4.01 -4.77 17.97
CA SER A 228 4.49 -6.11 18.31
C SER A 228 3.51 -7.22 17.90
N SER A 229 2.20 -6.98 18.04
CA SER A 229 1.15 -7.89 17.56
C SER A 229 1.17 -8.03 16.03
N ILE A 230 1.28 -6.92 15.30
CA ILE A 230 1.35 -6.92 13.83
C ILE A 230 2.60 -7.63 13.34
N THR A 231 3.77 -7.29 13.88
CA THR A 231 5.05 -7.90 13.53
C THR A 231 4.99 -9.43 13.67
N ARG A 232 4.40 -9.91 14.78
CA ARG A 232 4.20 -11.34 15.03
C ARG A 232 3.22 -11.97 14.02
N ARG A 233 2.09 -11.31 13.73
CA ARG A 233 1.06 -11.83 12.81
C ARG A 233 1.52 -11.83 11.35
N LEU A 234 2.36 -10.88 10.94
CA LEU A 234 2.96 -10.79 9.60
C LEU A 234 4.18 -11.70 9.42
N LYS A 235 4.67 -12.36 10.48
CA LYS A 235 5.88 -13.21 10.47
C LYS A 235 7.08 -12.47 9.87
N CYS A 236 7.39 -11.30 10.40
CA CYS A 236 8.50 -10.50 9.87
C CYS A 236 9.85 -11.22 9.99
N VAL A 237 10.77 -10.94 9.07
CA VAL A 237 12.08 -11.61 9.07
C VAL A 237 12.95 -11.16 10.25
N LYS A 238 13.73 -12.09 10.80
CA LYS A 238 14.57 -11.88 11.98
C LYS A 238 15.76 -10.93 11.76
N TRP A 239 16.30 -10.86 10.54
CA TRP A 239 17.47 -10.02 10.24
C TRP A 239 17.15 -8.53 10.21
N ASN A 240 15.88 -8.15 9.99
CA ASN A 240 15.46 -6.76 10.02
C ASN A 240 15.07 -6.38 11.46
N PRO A 241 15.87 -5.58 12.18
CA PRO A 241 15.56 -5.19 13.56
C PRO A 241 14.37 -4.22 13.65
N TYR A 242 14.04 -3.52 12.56
CA TYR A 242 12.97 -2.53 12.50
C TYR A 242 12.01 -2.83 11.33
N PRO A 243 11.27 -3.95 11.38
CA PRO A 243 10.44 -4.38 10.26
C PRO A 243 9.17 -3.53 10.09
N GLY A 244 8.79 -2.74 11.10
CA GLY A 244 7.54 -2.00 11.11
C GLY A 244 7.73 -0.52 11.38
N ASP A 245 7.23 0.32 10.48
CA ASP A 245 7.07 1.76 10.70
C ASP A 245 5.59 2.13 10.93
N LEU A 246 5.37 3.21 11.68
CA LEU A 246 4.05 3.71 12.04
C LEU A 246 3.95 5.21 11.75
N LYS A 247 3.00 5.59 10.89
CA LYS A 247 2.64 6.98 10.64
C LYS A 247 1.26 7.28 11.21
N LEU A 248 1.16 8.36 11.98
CA LEU A 248 -0.10 8.80 12.59
C LEU A 248 -0.45 10.18 12.04
N ILE A 249 -1.55 10.25 11.32
CA ILE A 249 -1.98 11.48 10.64
C ILE A 249 -3.28 11.96 11.27
N SER A 250 -3.21 13.15 11.84
CA SER A 250 -4.38 13.82 12.39
C SER A 250 -5.17 14.47 11.26
N ARG A 251 -6.43 14.07 11.09
CA ARG A 251 -7.37 14.77 10.19
C ARG A 251 -8.58 15.33 10.95
N PRO A 252 -9.07 16.52 10.58
CA PRO A 252 -10.36 16.98 11.04
C PRO A 252 -11.45 16.05 10.52
N VAL A 253 -12.54 15.96 11.27
CA VAL A 253 -13.72 15.13 10.95
C VAL A 253 -14.22 15.50 9.55
N SER A 254 -14.22 14.53 8.64
CA SER A 254 -14.85 14.70 7.32
C SER A 254 -16.37 14.80 7.49
N ARG A 255 -17.04 15.57 6.61
CA ARG A 255 -18.51 15.66 6.56
C ARG A 255 -19.20 14.30 6.35
N GLU A 256 -18.45 13.29 5.86
CA GLU A 256 -18.94 11.93 5.62
C GLU A 256 -18.94 11.00 6.86
N GLY A 257 -18.60 11.48 8.06
CA GLY A 257 -18.73 10.73 9.32
C GLY A 257 -17.77 9.53 9.50
N ARG A 258 -16.92 9.24 8.51
CA ARG A 258 -15.90 8.18 8.58
C ARG A 258 -14.61 8.75 9.17
N ASN A 259 -14.45 8.58 10.47
CA ASN A 259 -13.41 9.29 11.23
C ASN A 259 -12.07 8.56 11.29
N GLN A 260 -12.02 7.24 11.11
CA GLN A 260 -10.78 6.46 11.28
C GLN A 260 -10.53 5.64 10.03
N THR A 261 -9.35 5.80 9.44
CA THR A 261 -8.89 4.98 8.32
C THR A 261 -7.48 4.48 8.59
N GLY A 262 -7.26 3.20 8.31
CA GLY A 262 -5.95 2.57 8.32
C GLY A 262 -5.52 2.18 6.91
N LEU A 263 -4.24 2.35 6.62
CA LEU A 263 -3.55 1.86 5.44
C LEU A 263 -2.37 1.01 5.90
N LEU A 264 -2.30 -0.22 5.41
CA LEU A 264 -1.22 -1.15 5.66
C LEU A 264 -0.47 -1.40 4.35
N SER A 265 0.81 -1.04 4.36
CA SER A 265 1.73 -1.27 3.24
C SER A 265 2.68 -2.38 3.64
N VAL A 266 2.78 -3.44 2.83
CA VAL A 266 3.55 -4.63 3.20
C VAL A 266 4.41 -5.09 2.04
N ASN A 267 5.69 -5.30 2.32
CA ASN A 267 6.61 -5.98 1.43
C ASN A 267 6.75 -7.43 1.88
N ARG A 268 6.32 -8.36 1.02
CA ARG A 268 6.20 -9.78 1.33
C ARG A 268 6.93 -10.63 0.32
N THR A 269 7.55 -11.70 0.80
CA THR A 269 8.13 -12.73 -0.06
C THR A 269 7.09 -13.43 -0.93
N ALA A 270 5.81 -13.40 -0.55
CA ALA A 270 4.70 -13.96 -1.32
C ALA A 270 4.57 -13.33 -2.73
N LEU A 271 4.96 -12.05 -2.89
CA LEU A 271 4.96 -11.39 -4.19
C LEU A 271 5.94 -12.04 -5.17
N ALA A 272 7.07 -12.57 -4.69
CA ALA A 272 7.98 -13.32 -5.53
C ALA A 272 7.34 -14.65 -6.02
N GLY A 273 6.53 -15.30 -5.17
CA GLY A 273 5.76 -16.48 -5.57
C GLY A 273 4.72 -16.19 -6.65
N TYR A 274 4.08 -15.02 -6.61
CA TYR A 274 3.20 -14.56 -7.70
C TYR A 274 3.98 -14.42 -9.02
N LEU A 275 5.17 -13.79 -8.98
CA LEU A 275 6.00 -13.63 -10.17
C LEU A 275 6.49 -14.96 -10.74
N GLU A 276 6.84 -15.93 -9.89
CA GLU A 276 7.20 -17.28 -10.34
C GLU A 276 6.02 -17.97 -11.04
N GLY A 277 4.80 -17.77 -10.52
CA GLY A 277 3.58 -18.27 -11.16
C GLY A 277 3.31 -17.61 -12.53
N VAL A 278 3.57 -16.31 -12.66
CA VAL A 278 3.48 -15.59 -13.94
C VAL A 278 4.55 -16.06 -14.91
N LYS A 279 5.78 -16.26 -14.45
CA LYS A 279 6.90 -16.76 -15.25
C LYS A 279 6.57 -18.14 -15.82
N LYS A 280 6.11 -19.08 -14.98
CA LYS A 280 5.74 -20.42 -15.43
C LYS A 280 4.69 -20.38 -16.55
N LYS A 281 3.65 -19.54 -16.40
CA LYS A 281 2.61 -19.34 -17.42
C LYS A 281 3.07 -18.59 -18.68
N ALA A 282 4.24 -17.94 -18.64
CA ALA A 282 4.83 -17.36 -19.83
C ALA A 282 5.68 -18.41 -20.57
N GLU A 283 6.32 -19.34 -19.85
CA GLU A 283 7.12 -20.42 -20.43
C GLU A 283 6.27 -21.55 -21.03
N ASP A 284 5.10 -21.82 -20.44
CA ASP A 284 4.07 -22.75 -20.93
C ASP A 284 3.34 -22.19 -22.17
#